data_AF-A0A3R6W7Z9-F1
#
_entry.id   AF-A0A3R6W7Z9-F1
#
_cell.length_a   1.000
_cell.length_b   1.000
_cell.length_c   1.000
_cell.angle_alpha   90.00
_cell.angle_beta   90.00
_cell.angle_gamma   90.00
#
_symmetry.space_group_name_H-M   'P 1'
#
loop_
_entity.id
_entity.type
_entity.pdbx_description
1 polymer ?
#
loop_
_entity_poly.entity_id
_entity_poly.type
_entity_poly.pdbx_seq_one_letter_code
_entity_poly.pdbx_strand_id
1 'polypeptide(L)'
;RVLIVGGGPVGLRTAIEVALLGGDAIVVEKRSNFNRENILHLFPWVVHDLTKLGAKVFYRRTSFEAIDEDGDGYVIRTSPPLPDPCRRVSALVGAGGNRDTIGHLVDIGRKSFSPSPAVGAVVIFPNRRTKAEVTLCQFSWAKQYNQDMFAALKADLGVDVENVVYYRDEVHYVVMTPKKASLIDAGVLETKELDSVNSDALQLYVRKVLAFLQIPAPDDDQLDAQLFDFSQTRRAEKAAVVLHHHAKNKLLVALVGDALLEPFWPQGLGINRGFLSALDTAFAVARLDKADDQTLLADHDKHYKACTGLRLRANIRSFNVDPASRYKT
;
A
#
# COMPACT_ATOMS: atom_id res chain seq x y z
N ARG A 1 -17.51 -12.74 16.41
CA ARG A 1 -17.46 -11.42 15.75
C ARG A 1 -16.06 -10.86 15.89
N VAL A 2 -15.56 -10.15 14.88
CA VAL A 2 -14.25 -9.49 14.88
C VAL A 2 -14.44 -8.07 14.39
N LEU A 3 -13.86 -7.10 15.10
CA LEU A 3 -13.81 -5.71 14.66
C LEU A 3 -12.42 -5.41 14.09
N ILE A 4 -12.37 -5.05 12.81
CA ILE A 4 -11.15 -4.63 12.11
C ILE A 4 -11.18 -3.11 12.03
N VAL A 5 -10.17 -2.46 12.63
CA VAL A 5 -10.01 -1.00 12.57
C VAL A 5 -9.04 -0.65 11.45
N GLY A 6 -9.56 -0.06 10.37
CA GLY A 6 -8.82 0.29 9.16
C GLY A 6 -9.22 -0.56 7.95
N GLY A 7 -9.72 0.10 6.91
CA GLY A 7 -10.09 -0.47 5.61
C GLY A 7 -8.97 -0.41 4.58
N GLY A 8 -7.72 -0.21 4.99
CA GLY A 8 -6.56 -0.35 4.10
C GLY A 8 -6.39 -1.78 3.59
N PRO A 9 -5.53 -2.03 2.59
CA PRO A 9 -5.40 -3.35 1.94
C PRO A 9 -5.20 -4.51 2.92
N VAL A 10 -4.40 -4.30 3.98
CA VAL A 10 -4.16 -5.32 5.01
C VAL A 10 -5.39 -5.59 5.87
N GLY A 11 -6.10 -4.55 6.30
CA GLY A 11 -7.32 -4.70 7.12
C GLY A 11 -8.45 -5.37 6.34
N LEU A 12 -8.66 -4.99 5.08
CA LEU A 12 -9.59 -5.70 4.19
C LEU A 12 -9.17 -7.16 3.98
N ARG A 13 -7.86 -7.44 3.81
CA ARG A 13 -7.38 -8.82 3.69
C ARG A 13 -7.62 -9.64 4.95
N THR A 14 -7.48 -9.05 6.13
CA THR A 14 -7.86 -9.68 7.42
C THR A 14 -9.35 -9.96 7.47
N ALA A 15 -10.20 -8.99 7.11
CA ALA A 15 -11.65 -9.14 7.13
C ALA A 15 -12.15 -10.23 6.17
N ILE A 16 -11.57 -10.30 4.96
CA ILE A 16 -11.82 -11.39 3.99
C ILE A 16 -11.46 -12.75 4.60
N GLU A 17 -10.28 -12.89 5.24
CA GLU A 17 -9.90 -14.18 5.83
C GLU A 17 -10.81 -14.58 7.00
N VAL A 18 -11.16 -13.63 7.87
CA VAL A 18 -12.11 -13.86 8.97
C VAL A 18 -13.47 -14.32 8.43
N ALA A 19 -13.98 -13.69 7.36
CA ALA A 19 -15.23 -14.08 6.73
C ALA A 19 -15.15 -15.48 6.10
N LEU A 20 -14.05 -15.82 5.42
CA LEU A 20 -13.80 -17.16 4.86
C LEU A 20 -13.71 -18.25 5.94
N LEU A 21 -13.30 -17.90 7.16
CA LEU A 21 -13.30 -18.77 8.34
C LEU A 21 -14.68 -18.88 9.02
N GLY A 22 -15.73 -18.29 8.45
CA GLY A 22 -17.08 -18.25 9.03
C GLY A 22 -17.26 -17.23 10.15
N GLY A 23 -16.32 -16.30 10.31
CA GLY A 23 -16.38 -15.23 11.30
C GLY A 23 -17.16 -14.01 10.81
N ASP A 24 -18.07 -13.51 11.64
CA ASP A 24 -18.71 -12.20 11.48
C ASP A 24 -17.66 -11.07 11.59
N ALA A 25 -17.26 -10.51 10.45
CA ALA A 25 -16.21 -9.51 10.30
C ALA A 25 -16.78 -8.12 10.06
N ILE A 26 -16.53 -7.20 10.99
CA ILE A 26 -16.98 -5.80 10.95
C ILE A 26 -15.75 -4.93 10.67
N VAL A 27 -15.76 -4.13 9.61
CA VAL A 27 -14.68 -3.17 9.31
C VAL A 27 -15.14 -1.76 9.65
N VAL A 28 -14.31 -1.03 10.41
CA VAL A 28 -14.49 0.41 10.65
C VAL A 28 -13.30 1.16 10.08
N GLU A 29 -13.53 2.00 9.07
CA GLU A 29 -12.53 2.88 8.46
C GLU A 29 -12.92 4.34 8.67
N LYS A 30 -11.93 5.20 8.90
CA LYS A 30 -12.12 6.64 9.15
C LYS A 30 -12.33 7.44 7.86
N ARG A 31 -11.83 6.95 6.72
CA ARG A 31 -11.90 7.58 5.39
C ARG A 31 -12.96 6.92 4.51
N SER A 32 -13.74 7.70 3.77
CA SER A 32 -14.80 7.14 2.89
C SER A 32 -14.31 6.46 1.59
N ASN A 33 -13.10 6.75 1.10
CA ASN A 33 -12.60 6.37 -0.25
C ASN A 33 -11.06 6.24 -0.23
N PHE A 34 -10.48 5.46 -1.15
CA PHE A 34 -9.04 5.23 -1.27
C PHE A 34 -8.35 6.25 -2.21
N ASN A 35 -7.44 7.07 -1.68
CA ASN A 35 -6.84 8.18 -2.43
C ASN A 35 -5.30 8.17 -2.51
N ARG A 36 -4.65 7.03 -2.24
CA ARG A 36 -3.21 6.87 -2.41
C ARG A 36 -2.91 6.25 -3.78
N GLU A 37 -2.22 6.98 -4.64
CA GLU A 37 -1.81 6.53 -5.97
C GLU A 37 -0.44 5.82 -5.97
N ASN A 38 0.25 5.77 -4.82
CA ASN A 38 1.55 5.13 -4.66
C ASN A 38 1.50 3.64 -5.06
N ILE A 39 2.36 3.25 -5.99
CA ILE A 39 2.44 1.87 -6.48
C ILE A 39 3.13 0.98 -5.44
N LEU A 40 2.49 -0.14 -5.08
CA LEU A 40 2.96 -1.08 -4.08
C LEU A 40 3.57 -2.32 -4.74
N HIS A 41 4.83 -2.60 -4.41
CA HIS A 41 5.50 -3.80 -4.91
C HIS A 41 4.90 -5.08 -4.28
N LEU A 42 4.48 -6.03 -5.12
CA LEU A 42 3.84 -7.28 -4.71
C LEU A 42 4.78 -8.47 -4.94
N PHE A 43 5.05 -9.26 -3.91
CA PHE A 43 5.78 -10.52 -4.08
C PHE A 43 4.91 -11.55 -4.82
N PRO A 44 5.52 -12.55 -5.50
CA PRO A 44 4.79 -13.55 -6.28
C PRO A 44 3.66 -14.28 -5.53
N TRP A 45 3.82 -14.48 -4.22
CA TRP A 45 2.79 -15.13 -3.38
C TRP A 45 1.58 -14.21 -3.14
N VAL A 46 1.75 -12.90 -3.00
CA VAL A 46 0.64 -11.94 -2.89
C VAL A 46 -0.10 -11.82 -4.22
N VAL A 47 0.62 -11.80 -5.34
CA VAL A 47 0.00 -11.83 -6.68
C VAL A 47 -0.83 -13.12 -6.85
N HIS A 48 -0.36 -14.25 -6.33
CA HIS A 48 -1.09 -15.51 -6.35
C HIS A 48 -2.32 -15.51 -5.42
N ASP A 49 -2.21 -14.99 -4.20
CA ASP A 49 -3.30 -14.82 -3.24
C ASP A 49 -4.42 -13.92 -3.80
N LEU A 50 -4.08 -12.74 -4.30
CA LEU A 50 -5.01 -11.83 -4.98
C LEU A 50 -5.64 -12.49 -6.23
N THR A 51 -4.89 -13.29 -6.99
CA THR A 51 -5.45 -14.03 -8.14
C THR A 51 -6.45 -15.10 -7.70
N LYS A 52 -6.22 -15.81 -6.59
CA LYS A 52 -7.20 -16.75 -5.99
C LYS A 52 -8.47 -16.02 -5.56
N LEU A 53 -8.35 -14.80 -5.03
CA LEU A 53 -9.47 -13.92 -4.67
C LEU A 53 -10.14 -13.24 -5.89
N GLY A 54 -9.83 -13.67 -7.13
CA GLY A 54 -10.50 -13.18 -8.33
C GLY A 54 -10.06 -11.81 -8.82
N ALA A 55 -8.95 -11.24 -8.32
CA ALA A 55 -8.50 -9.87 -8.66
C ALA A 55 -8.50 -9.57 -10.17
N LYS A 56 -8.20 -10.55 -11.03
CA LYS A 56 -8.17 -10.39 -12.50
C LYS A 56 -9.55 -10.23 -13.16
N VAL A 57 -10.64 -10.57 -12.46
CA VAL A 57 -12.02 -10.38 -12.95
C VAL A 57 -12.47 -8.93 -12.79
N PHE A 58 -12.03 -8.27 -11.71
CA PHE A 58 -12.39 -6.87 -11.39
C PHE A 58 -11.73 -5.80 -12.29
N TYR A 59 -10.82 -6.19 -13.21
CA TYR A 59 -10.00 -5.27 -14.01
C TYR A 59 -10.49 -5.02 -15.45
N ARG A 60 -11.72 -5.42 -15.83
CA ARG A 60 -12.26 -5.19 -17.18
C ARG A 60 -13.31 -4.09 -17.23
N ARG A 61 -12.86 -2.88 -17.64
CA ARG A 61 -13.62 -1.79 -18.29
C ARG A 61 -15.15 -1.80 -18.10
N THR A 62 -15.61 -1.49 -16.90
CA THR A 62 -17.02 -1.17 -16.63
C THR A 62 -17.09 0.16 -15.87
N SER A 63 -17.80 1.15 -16.43
CA SER A 63 -17.99 2.48 -15.83
C SER A 63 -19.39 2.65 -15.26
N PHE A 64 -19.49 3.28 -14.09
CA PHE A 64 -20.76 3.71 -13.49
C PHE A 64 -21.33 4.93 -14.23
N GLU A 65 -22.65 4.97 -14.45
CA GLU A 65 -23.33 6.08 -15.15
C GLU A 65 -24.34 6.82 -14.28
N ALA A 66 -25.30 6.11 -13.70
CA ALA A 66 -26.43 6.72 -12.98
C ALA A 66 -27.05 5.79 -11.93
N ILE A 67 -27.81 6.41 -11.02
CA ILE A 67 -28.75 5.75 -10.10
C ILE A 67 -30.16 6.03 -10.61
N ASP A 68 -30.92 4.98 -10.90
CA ASP A 68 -32.35 5.08 -11.21
C ASP A 68 -33.18 4.35 -10.14
N GLU A 69 -34.50 4.52 -10.22
CA GLU A 69 -35.50 3.78 -9.45
C GLU A 69 -36.49 3.08 -10.40
N ASP A 70 -36.96 1.90 -9.99
CA ASP A 70 -38.16 1.26 -10.55
C ASP A 70 -39.07 0.73 -9.42
N GLY A 71 -40.19 0.10 -9.78
CA GLY A 71 -41.19 -0.38 -8.82
C GLY A 71 -40.69 -1.40 -7.77
N ASP A 72 -39.52 -2.02 -8.01
CA ASP A 72 -38.88 -2.98 -7.11
C ASP A 72 -37.58 -2.43 -6.48
N GLY A 73 -37.34 -1.11 -6.55
CA GLY A 73 -36.24 -0.40 -5.88
C GLY A 73 -35.18 0.21 -6.79
N TYR A 74 -33.99 0.49 -6.24
CA TYR A 74 -32.91 1.19 -6.93
C TYR A 74 -32.12 0.30 -7.91
N VAL A 75 -31.79 0.86 -9.06
CA VAL A 75 -31.10 0.20 -10.18
C VAL A 75 -29.87 1.00 -10.58
N ILE A 76 -28.74 0.31 -10.77
CA ILE A 76 -27.47 0.92 -11.17
C ILE A 76 -27.25 0.75 -12.67
N ARG A 77 -27.06 1.87 -13.38
CA ARG A 77 -26.62 1.85 -14.79
C ARG A 77 -25.09 1.87 -14.89
N THR A 78 -24.58 1.01 -15.79
CA THR A 78 -23.16 0.89 -16.11
C THR A 78 -22.95 0.66 -17.61
N SER A 79 -21.76 1.01 -18.11
CA SER A 79 -21.31 0.67 -19.45
C SER A 79 -20.02 -0.17 -19.41
N PRO A 80 -20.02 -1.42 -19.93
CA PRO A 80 -21.18 -2.16 -20.42
C PRO A 80 -22.16 -2.51 -19.28
N PRO A 81 -23.41 -2.89 -19.59
CA PRO A 81 -24.41 -3.23 -18.57
C PRO A 81 -24.00 -4.45 -17.75
N LEU A 82 -24.12 -4.36 -16.42
CA LEU A 82 -24.03 -5.52 -15.52
C LEU A 82 -25.08 -6.60 -15.88
N PRO A 83 -24.90 -7.87 -15.51
CA PRO A 83 -25.97 -8.88 -15.54
C PRO A 83 -27.15 -8.46 -14.66
N ASP A 84 -28.38 -8.82 -15.04
CA ASP A 84 -29.60 -8.35 -14.36
C ASP A 84 -29.63 -8.60 -12.83
N PRO A 85 -29.18 -9.75 -12.28
CA PRO A 85 -29.11 -9.97 -10.83
C PRO A 85 -28.17 -9.01 -10.07
N CYS A 86 -27.29 -8.32 -10.79
CA CYS A 86 -26.28 -7.41 -10.23
C CYS A 86 -26.63 -5.92 -10.44
N ARG A 87 -27.68 -5.60 -11.22
CA ARG A 87 -28.13 -4.20 -11.44
C ARG A 87 -28.96 -3.65 -10.29
N ARG A 88 -29.78 -4.50 -9.66
CA ARG A 88 -30.63 -4.14 -8.51
C ARG A 88 -29.82 -4.27 -7.23
N VAL A 89 -29.60 -3.17 -6.51
CA VAL A 89 -28.78 -3.15 -5.29
C VAL A 89 -29.46 -2.36 -4.17
N SER A 90 -29.33 -2.83 -2.94
CA SER A 90 -29.86 -2.13 -1.75
C SER A 90 -28.88 -1.10 -1.16
N ALA A 91 -27.65 -1.04 -1.68
CA ALA A 91 -26.64 -0.07 -1.27
C ALA A 91 -25.66 0.21 -2.43
N LEU A 92 -25.36 1.49 -2.66
CA LEU A 92 -24.31 1.95 -3.56
C LEU A 92 -23.23 2.66 -2.72
N VAL A 93 -21.96 2.26 -2.89
CA VAL A 93 -20.85 2.79 -2.08
C VAL A 93 -19.81 3.46 -2.98
N GLY A 94 -19.66 4.78 -2.82
CA GLY A 94 -18.72 5.62 -3.57
C GLY A 94 -17.26 5.38 -3.17
N ALA A 95 -16.60 4.41 -3.79
CA ALA A 95 -15.20 4.08 -3.52
C ALA A 95 -14.18 4.73 -4.50
N GLY A 96 -14.62 5.68 -5.35
CA GLY A 96 -13.88 6.26 -6.49
C GLY A 96 -12.65 7.14 -6.18
N GLY A 97 -12.11 7.05 -4.96
CA GLY A 97 -10.90 7.75 -4.55
C GLY A 97 -11.01 9.27 -4.57
N ASN A 98 -10.06 9.96 -5.24
CA ASN A 98 -10.04 11.41 -5.42
C ASN A 98 -10.88 11.90 -6.62
N ARG A 99 -11.40 10.99 -7.48
CA ARG A 99 -12.27 11.32 -8.63
C ARG A 99 -13.69 10.83 -8.39
N ASP A 100 -14.16 11.02 -7.17
CA ASP A 100 -15.44 10.52 -6.69
C ASP A 100 -16.61 11.20 -7.43
N THR A 101 -17.32 10.43 -8.26
CA THR A 101 -18.52 10.88 -8.97
C THR A 101 -19.78 10.83 -8.10
N ILE A 102 -19.77 10.04 -7.02
CA ILE A 102 -20.92 9.79 -6.16
C ILE A 102 -20.97 10.81 -5.02
N GLY A 103 -19.84 11.14 -4.40
CA GLY A 103 -19.75 12.17 -3.35
C GLY A 103 -20.15 13.59 -3.78
N HIS A 104 -20.26 13.86 -5.08
CA HIS A 104 -20.86 15.10 -5.62
C HIS A 104 -22.40 14.99 -5.75
N LEU A 105 -22.93 13.79 -6.01
CA LEU A 105 -24.37 13.53 -6.07
C LEU A 105 -25.01 13.52 -4.67
N VAL A 106 -24.19 13.40 -3.60
CA VAL A 106 -24.62 13.32 -2.18
C VAL A 106 -23.79 14.18 -1.19
N ASP A 107 -22.92 15.07 -1.68
CA ASP A 107 -22.27 16.21 -0.97
C ASP A 107 -21.25 15.93 0.19
N ILE A 108 -19.99 15.46 -0.06
CA ILE A 108 -18.99 15.01 0.97
C ILE A 108 -17.46 15.33 0.66
N GLY A 109 -16.55 15.66 1.65
CA GLY A 109 -15.10 16.12 1.48
C GLY A 109 -13.94 15.61 2.45
N ARG A 110 -12.62 16.01 2.31
CA ARG A 110 -11.35 15.27 2.80
C ARG A 110 -9.97 16.02 3.11
N LYS A 111 -9.00 15.50 3.97
CA LYS A 111 -7.53 15.94 4.25
C LYS A 111 -6.48 14.87 4.88
N SER A 112 -5.15 15.14 5.15
CA SER A 112 -3.94 14.18 5.33
C SER A 112 -2.69 14.51 6.28
N PHE A 113 -1.71 13.56 6.60
CA PHE A 113 -0.33 13.76 7.27
C PHE A 113 0.72 12.56 7.26
N SER A 114 2.01 12.75 7.68
CA SER A 114 3.23 11.84 7.57
C SER A 114 4.24 11.85 8.80
N PRO A 115 5.39 11.06 8.93
CA PRO A 115 6.04 10.80 10.25
C PRO A 115 7.56 11.06 10.66
N SER A 116 8.68 10.74 9.94
CA SER A 116 10.10 10.86 10.48
C SER A 116 11.31 10.77 9.49
N PRO A 117 12.53 11.39 9.63
CA PRO A 117 13.21 11.98 8.44
C PRO A 117 14.39 11.28 7.73
N ALA A 118 14.03 10.42 6.77
CA ALA A 118 14.86 10.08 5.60
C ALA A 118 14.08 10.49 4.36
N VAL A 119 14.64 11.43 3.61
CA VAL A 119 13.87 12.18 2.62
C VAL A 119 13.61 11.31 1.40
N GLY A 120 12.37 10.92 1.19
CA GLY A 120 11.91 10.24 -0.02
C GLY A 120 11.32 11.24 -1.01
N ALA A 121 11.98 11.50 -2.13
CA ALA A 121 11.36 12.26 -3.21
C ALA A 121 10.50 11.32 -4.05
N VAL A 122 9.20 11.58 -4.11
CA VAL A 122 8.24 10.88 -4.98
C VAL A 122 7.76 11.87 -6.03
N VAL A 123 7.71 11.45 -7.30
CA VAL A 123 7.04 12.21 -8.36
C VAL A 123 6.14 11.28 -9.16
N ILE A 124 4.95 11.77 -9.48
CA ILE A 124 3.94 11.05 -10.25
C ILE A 124 3.48 11.96 -11.39
N PHE A 125 3.44 11.44 -12.62
CA PHE A 125 2.96 12.20 -13.77
C PHE A 125 2.27 11.29 -14.80
N PRO A 126 1.38 11.83 -15.67
CA PRO A 126 0.57 11.03 -16.58
C PRO A 126 1.41 10.26 -17.60
N ASN A 127 1.09 8.98 -17.84
CA ASN A 127 1.62 8.21 -18.96
C ASN A 127 0.75 8.47 -20.21
N ARG A 128 1.26 9.27 -21.14
CA ARG A 128 0.60 9.61 -22.42
C ARG A 128 0.70 8.49 -23.46
N ARG A 129 1.37 7.37 -23.13
CA ARG A 129 1.53 6.14 -23.94
C ARG A 129 2.20 6.38 -25.31
N THR A 130 3.01 7.43 -25.40
CA THR A 130 3.88 7.69 -26.55
C THR A 130 4.91 6.57 -26.75
N LYS A 131 5.53 6.52 -27.93
CA LYS A 131 6.56 5.51 -28.23
C LYS A 131 7.72 5.57 -27.24
N ALA A 132 8.16 6.76 -26.83
CA ALA A 132 9.23 6.92 -25.83
C ALA A 132 8.83 6.36 -24.46
N GLU A 133 7.65 6.73 -23.96
CA GLU A 133 7.11 6.23 -22.68
C GLU A 133 6.97 4.71 -22.65
N VAL A 134 6.56 4.09 -23.78
CA VAL A 134 6.37 2.64 -23.90
C VAL A 134 7.69 1.87 -24.05
N THR A 135 8.72 2.44 -24.68
CA THR A 135 10.02 1.76 -24.90
C THR A 135 10.87 1.68 -23.63
N LEU A 136 10.76 2.62 -22.69
CA LEU A 136 11.56 2.60 -21.47
C LEU A 136 11.17 1.45 -20.52
N CYS A 137 12.13 0.63 -20.10
CA CYS A 137 11.91 -0.43 -19.11
C CYS A 137 11.69 0.13 -17.70
N GLN A 138 10.82 -0.53 -16.92
CA GLN A 138 10.69 -0.29 -15.48
C GLN A 138 11.93 -0.82 -14.74
N PHE A 139 12.33 -0.18 -13.64
CA PHE A 139 13.53 -0.56 -12.89
C PHE A 139 13.46 -0.23 -11.40
N SER A 140 14.35 -0.84 -10.63
CA SER A 140 14.52 -0.62 -9.19
C SER A 140 16.01 -0.69 -8.87
N TRP A 141 16.68 0.46 -8.84
CA TRP A 141 18.13 0.55 -8.72
C TRP A 141 18.54 1.13 -7.37
N ALA A 142 19.40 0.39 -6.66
CA ALA A 142 20.03 0.83 -5.42
C ALA A 142 21.53 1.11 -5.66
N LYS A 143 22.06 2.11 -4.97
CA LYS A 143 23.44 2.60 -5.13
C LYS A 143 24.50 1.52 -4.96
N GLN A 144 24.30 0.64 -3.98
CA GLN A 144 25.18 -0.51 -3.69
C GLN A 144 25.46 -1.41 -4.91
N TYR A 145 24.54 -1.51 -5.88
CA TYR A 145 24.65 -2.40 -7.05
C TYR A 145 24.95 -1.67 -8.37
N ASN A 146 24.86 -0.34 -8.42
CA ASN A 146 24.98 0.45 -9.66
C ASN A 146 25.95 1.63 -9.43
N GLN A 147 27.07 1.36 -8.77
CA GLN A 147 27.94 2.38 -8.17
C GLN A 147 28.40 3.43 -9.19
N ASP A 148 28.82 3.00 -10.38
CA ASP A 148 29.29 3.90 -11.46
C ASP A 148 28.18 4.84 -11.95
N MET A 149 26.95 4.33 -12.11
CA MET A 149 25.79 5.14 -12.52
C MET A 149 25.45 6.20 -11.47
N PHE A 150 25.45 5.84 -10.18
CA PHE A 150 25.20 6.78 -9.08
C PHE A 150 26.41 7.69 -8.76
N ALA A 151 27.61 7.34 -9.23
CA ALA A 151 28.78 8.20 -9.18
C ALA A 151 28.73 9.25 -10.30
N ALA A 152 28.39 8.86 -11.53
CA ALA A 152 28.15 9.77 -12.65
C ALA A 152 27.00 10.74 -12.35
N LEU A 153 25.85 10.26 -11.87
CA LEU A 153 24.73 11.12 -11.45
C LEU A 153 25.14 12.18 -10.40
N LYS A 154 26.09 11.86 -9.52
CA LYS A 154 26.65 12.80 -8.55
C LYS A 154 27.66 13.76 -9.19
N ALA A 155 28.57 13.25 -10.00
CA ALA A 155 29.65 14.03 -10.62
C ALA A 155 29.12 15.02 -11.67
N ASP A 156 28.20 14.57 -12.52
CA ASP A 156 27.71 15.32 -13.67
C ASP A 156 26.60 16.32 -13.29
N LEU A 157 25.74 15.96 -12.32
CA LEU A 157 24.51 16.71 -12.01
C LEU A 157 24.39 17.19 -10.55
N GLY A 158 25.32 16.80 -9.67
CA GLY A 158 25.33 17.15 -8.25
C GLY A 158 24.35 16.35 -7.38
N VAL A 159 23.80 15.24 -7.90
CA VAL A 159 22.70 14.49 -7.26
C VAL A 159 23.21 13.21 -6.58
N ASP A 160 23.12 13.14 -5.24
CA ASP A 160 23.49 11.96 -4.44
C ASP A 160 22.24 11.32 -3.80
N VAL A 161 21.72 10.30 -4.48
CA VAL A 161 20.57 9.47 -4.08
C VAL A 161 21.02 8.04 -3.74
N GLU A 162 20.38 7.41 -2.75
CA GLU A 162 20.67 6.02 -2.31
C GLU A 162 19.97 4.97 -3.18
N ASN A 163 18.82 5.32 -3.76
CA ASN A 163 18.06 4.48 -4.67
C ASN A 163 17.15 5.33 -5.56
N VAL A 164 16.76 4.76 -6.71
CA VAL A 164 15.66 5.22 -7.57
C VAL A 164 14.87 4.00 -8.05
N VAL A 165 13.55 4.05 -7.89
CA VAL A 165 12.61 3.05 -8.39
C VAL A 165 11.65 3.73 -9.35
N TYR A 166 11.48 3.14 -10.54
CA TYR A 166 10.60 3.62 -11.59
C TYR A 166 9.61 2.52 -11.98
N TYR A 167 8.34 2.81 -11.80
CA TYR A 167 7.22 2.01 -12.28
C TYR A 167 6.39 2.79 -13.31
N ARG A 168 5.79 2.05 -14.25
CA ARG A 168 4.98 2.60 -15.34
C ARG A 168 3.72 1.78 -15.50
N ASP A 169 2.59 2.41 -15.20
CA ASP A 169 1.25 1.89 -15.40
C ASP A 169 0.40 3.01 -16.09
N GLU A 170 -0.80 3.31 -15.61
CA GLU A 170 -1.56 4.52 -15.99
C GLU A 170 -0.82 5.85 -15.71
N VAL A 171 0.18 5.82 -14.83
CA VAL A 171 1.10 6.92 -14.51
C VAL A 171 2.55 6.45 -14.55
N HIS A 172 3.47 7.38 -14.75
CA HIS A 172 4.87 7.21 -14.36
C HIS A 172 4.97 7.49 -12.86
N TYR A 173 5.41 6.50 -12.10
CA TYR A 173 5.67 6.61 -10.66
C TYR A 173 7.16 6.46 -10.42
N VAL A 174 7.79 7.50 -9.85
CA VAL A 174 9.20 7.48 -9.48
C VAL A 174 9.32 7.78 -8.00
N VAL A 175 10.01 6.91 -7.27
CA VAL A 175 10.43 7.18 -5.89
C VAL A 175 11.94 7.05 -5.78
N MET A 176 12.57 8.02 -5.14
CA MET A 176 14.01 8.05 -4.91
C MET A 176 14.31 8.48 -3.48
N THR A 177 15.46 8.07 -2.94
CA THR A 177 15.89 8.43 -1.58
C THR A 177 17.12 9.33 -1.63
N PRO A 178 16.98 10.66 -1.84
CA PRO A 178 18.07 11.61 -1.76
C PRO A 178 18.73 11.67 -0.38
N LYS A 179 20.05 11.90 -0.35
CA LYS A 179 20.73 12.31 0.88
C LYS A 179 20.35 13.75 1.23
N LYS A 180 20.04 14.01 2.50
CA LYS A 180 19.80 15.38 3.01
C LYS A 180 20.90 16.36 2.59
N ALA A 181 22.17 15.96 2.64
CA ALA A 181 23.28 16.81 2.19
C ALA A 181 23.15 17.23 0.71
N SER A 182 22.79 16.32 -0.20
CA SER A 182 22.63 16.65 -1.62
C SER A 182 21.42 17.53 -1.90
N LEU A 183 20.37 17.46 -1.06
CA LEU A 183 19.26 18.40 -1.10
C LEU A 183 19.69 19.80 -0.64
N ILE A 184 20.54 19.89 0.39
CA ILE A 184 21.12 21.17 0.83
C ILE A 184 22.05 21.76 -0.23
N ASP A 185 22.97 20.95 -0.77
CA ASP A 185 23.92 21.35 -1.82
C ASP A 185 23.20 21.84 -3.10
N ALA A 186 22.00 21.30 -3.38
CA ALA A 186 21.16 21.69 -4.51
C ALA A 186 20.18 22.84 -4.20
N GLY A 187 20.20 23.42 -2.99
CA GLY A 187 19.29 24.48 -2.58
C GLY A 187 17.83 24.05 -2.38
N VAL A 188 17.57 22.74 -2.29
CA VAL A 188 16.24 22.16 -2.02
C VAL A 188 15.84 22.30 -0.56
N LEU A 189 16.82 22.21 0.36
CA LEU A 189 16.64 22.41 1.80
C LEU A 189 17.66 23.42 2.30
N GLU A 190 17.24 24.38 3.14
CA GLU A 190 18.17 25.28 3.83
C GLU A 190 18.82 24.63 5.05
N THR A 191 18.17 23.62 5.63
CA THR A 191 18.63 22.91 6.83
C THR A 191 18.55 21.39 6.65
N LYS A 192 18.75 20.62 7.73
CA LYS A 192 18.55 19.16 7.72
C LYS A 192 17.09 18.75 7.90
N GLU A 193 16.17 19.66 8.18
CA GLU A 193 14.75 19.36 8.38
C GLU A 193 13.93 19.56 7.08
N LEU A 194 12.68 19.06 7.05
CA LEU A 194 11.77 19.16 5.89
C LEU A 194 10.80 20.35 5.98
N ASP A 195 11.14 21.35 6.79
CA ASP A 195 10.32 22.51 7.11
C ASP A 195 10.40 23.65 6.07
N SER A 196 11.55 23.80 5.39
CA SER A 196 11.77 24.76 4.30
C SER A 196 12.22 24.02 3.03
N VAL A 197 11.24 23.51 2.26
CA VAL A 197 11.48 22.84 0.96
C VAL A 197 11.32 23.86 -0.16
N ASN A 198 12.40 24.15 -0.87
CA ASN A 198 12.34 24.92 -2.11
C ASN A 198 11.81 24.01 -3.23
N SER A 199 10.54 24.23 -3.61
CA SER A 199 9.86 23.43 -4.63
C SER A 199 10.55 23.52 -5.99
N ASP A 200 10.93 24.70 -6.47
CA ASP A 200 11.55 24.86 -7.79
C ASP A 200 12.90 24.13 -7.88
N ALA A 201 13.69 24.23 -6.81
CA ALA A 201 14.92 23.46 -6.66
C ALA A 201 14.64 21.95 -6.60
N LEU A 202 13.58 21.51 -5.91
CA LEU A 202 13.19 20.09 -5.86
C LEU A 202 12.75 19.58 -7.23
N GLN A 203 11.97 20.35 -7.99
CA GLN A 203 11.58 20.00 -9.36
C GLN A 203 12.82 19.89 -10.24
N LEU A 204 13.75 20.84 -10.17
CA LEU A 204 15.00 20.79 -10.93
C LEU A 204 15.87 19.58 -10.52
N TYR A 205 15.94 19.27 -9.22
CA TYR A 205 16.66 18.11 -8.68
C TYR A 205 16.07 16.79 -9.22
N VAL A 206 14.74 16.66 -9.20
CA VAL A 206 14.05 15.48 -9.74
C VAL A 206 14.18 15.42 -11.26
N ARG A 207 14.03 16.54 -12.00
CA ARG A 207 14.23 16.61 -13.46
C ARG A 207 15.61 16.13 -13.88
N LYS A 208 16.67 16.51 -13.15
CA LYS A 208 18.04 15.99 -13.37
C LYS A 208 18.08 14.45 -13.32
N VAL A 209 17.43 13.85 -12.31
CA VAL A 209 17.34 12.38 -12.18
C VAL A 209 16.50 11.76 -13.32
N LEU A 210 15.34 12.34 -13.64
CA LEU A 210 14.49 11.83 -14.71
C LEU A 210 15.21 11.87 -16.07
N ALA A 211 15.85 12.99 -16.41
CA ALA A 211 16.60 13.17 -17.65
C ALA A 211 17.80 12.23 -17.76
N PHE A 212 18.60 12.09 -16.68
CA PHE A 212 19.75 11.18 -16.63
C PHE A 212 19.34 9.71 -16.83
N LEU A 213 18.22 9.31 -16.24
CA LEU A 213 17.66 7.95 -16.36
C LEU A 213 16.76 7.79 -17.61
N GLN A 214 16.71 8.80 -18.48
CA GLN A 214 15.90 8.84 -19.71
C GLN A 214 14.40 8.60 -19.50
N ILE A 215 13.90 8.93 -18.30
CA ILE A 215 12.46 8.89 -17.98
C ILE A 215 11.81 10.10 -18.68
N PRO A 216 10.83 9.89 -19.58
CA PRO A 216 10.22 10.95 -20.39
C PRO A 216 9.24 11.80 -19.57
N ALA A 217 9.79 12.72 -18.78
CA ALA A 217 9.04 13.74 -18.07
C ALA A 217 8.45 14.78 -19.04
N PRO A 218 7.29 15.40 -18.73
CA PRO A 218 6.77 16.53 -19.49
C PRO A 218 7.66 17.78 -19.32
N ASP A 219 7.77 18.59 -20.38
CA ASP A 219 8.56 19.83 -20.39
C ASP A 219 7.95 20.93 -19.49
N ASP A 220 6.62 20.98 -19.35
CA ASP A 220 5.89 21.91 -18.47
C ASP A 220 6.28 21.75 -17.00
N ASP A 221 6.14 22.83 -16.23
CA ASP A 221 6.40 22.95 -14.78
C ASP A 221 5.56 22.01 -13.86
N GLN A 222 4.75 21.12 -14.43
CA GLN A 222 3.79 20.24 -13.74
C GLN A 222 4.35 18.88 -13.27
N LEU A 223 5.66 18.75 -13.03
CA LEU A 223 6.10 17.67 -12.15
C LEU A 223 5.62 18.02 -10.72
N ASP A 224 5.02 17.08 -10.01
CA ASP A 224 4.62 17.26 -8.60
C ASP A 224 5.54 16.40 -7.73
N ALA A 225 6.79 16.84 -7.59
CA ALA A 225 7.77 16.20 -6.73
C ALA A 225 7.49 16.55 -5.27
N GLN A 226 7.31 15.53 -4.44
CA GLN A 226 6.98 15.65 -3.02
C GLN A 226 8.03 14.95 -2.16
N LEU A 227 8.36 15.54 -1.00
CA LEU A 227 9.29 14.96 -0.03
C LEU A 227 8.54 14.24 1.11
N PHE A 228 8.99 13.03 1.42
CA PHE A 228 8.45 12.15 2.46
C PHE A 228 9.52 11.79 3.49
N ASP A 229 9.06 11.28 4.62
CA ASP A 229 9.86 11.10 5.82
C ASP A 229 9.93 9.59 6.18
N PHE A 230 11.08 8.94 5.91
CA PHE A 230 11.31 7.48 6.08
C PHE A 230 12.33 7.01 7.18
N SER A 231 12.91 7.84 8.05
CA SER A 231 14.05 7.41 8.93
C SER A 231 13.68 6.78 10.27
N GLN A 232 12.41 6.77 10.66
CA GLN A 232 11.91 5.89 11.70
C GLN A 232 10.88 4.98 11.04
N THR A 233 11.09 3.68 11.16
CA THR A 233 10.02 2.70 11.01
C THR A 233 9.59 2.27 12.41
N ARG A 234 8.36 2.60 12.77
CA ARG A 234 7.76 2.22 14.05
C ARG A 234 7.40 0.74 14.01
N ARG A 235 7.58 0.07 15.14
CA ARG A 235 7.21 -1.34 15.34
C ARG A 235 6.53 -1.48 16.68
N ALA A 236 5.49 -2.30 16.76
CA ALA A 236 4.90 -2.67 18.03
C ALA A 236 5.86 -3.58 18.82
N GLU A 237 5.90 -3.40 20.14
CA GLU A 237 6.65 -4.28 21.06
C GLU A 237 6.06 -5.70 21.08
N LYS A 238 4.73 -5.81 20.96
CA LYS A 238 3.96 -7.06 20.96
C LYS A 238 2.94 -7.03 19.84
N ALA A 239 2.74 -8.16 19.17
CA ALA A 239 1.79 -8.26 18.06
C ALA A 239 0.33 -8.44 18.50
N ALA A 240 0.10 -9.03 19.68
CA ALA A 240 -1.22 -9.21 20.27
C ALA A 240 -1.19 -9.27 21.81
N VAL A 241 -2.35 -9.07 22.42
CA VAL A 241 -2.66 -9.30 23.85
C VAL A 241 -4.07 -9.86 24.00
N VAL A 242 -4.34 -10.60 25.07
CA VAL A 242 -5.70 -10.96 25.49
C VAL A 242 -6.07 -10.16 26.73
N LEU A 243 -7.18 -9.45 26.66
CA LEU A 243 -7.76 -8.70 27.79
C LEU A 243 -8.92 -9.49 28.39
N HIS A 244 -9.05 -9.49 29.71
CA HIS A 244 -10.14 -10.17 30.43
C HIS A 244 -11.03 -9.15 31.12
N HIS A 245 -12.35 -9.29 31.00
CA HIS A 245 -13.34 -8.48 31.72
C HIS A 245 -14.32 -9.40 32.45
N HIS A 246 -14.03 -9.60 33.74
CA HIS A 246 -14.54 -10.70 34.57
C HIS A 246 -14.20 -12.10 34.01
N ALA A 247 -14.48 -13.15 34.79
CA ALA A 247 -14.07 -14.53 34.51
C ALA A 247 -14.68 -15.18 33.25
N LYS A 248 -15.59 -14.50 32.53
CA LYS A 248 -16.33 -15.07 31.39
C LYS A 248 -16.07 -14.41 30.04
N ASN A 249 -15.50 -13.20 29.99
CA ASN A 249 -15.29 -12.47 28.74
C ASN A 249 -13.80 -12.22 28.52
N LYS A 250 -13.30 -12.62 27.34
CA LYS A 250 -11.96 -12.28 26.86
C LYS A 250 -12.00 -11.61 25.49
N LEU A 251 -11.06 -10.71 25.25
CA LEU A 251 -10.91 -9.94 24.02
C LEU A 251 -9.47 -10.06 23.53
N LEU A 252 -9.27 -10.73 22.38
CA LEU A 252 -8.00 -10.70 21.66
C LEU A 252 -7.87 -9.35 20.94
N VAL A 253 -6.81 -8.61 21.23
CA VAL A 253 -6.43 -7.38 20.54
C VAL A 253 -5.12 -7.65 19.81
N ALA A 254 -5.09 -7.47 18.49
CA ALA A 254 -3.92 -7.72 17.65
C ALA A 254 -3.71 -6.59 16.64
N LEU A 255 -2.45 -6.35 16.28
CA LEU A 255 -2.05 -5.36 15.28
C LEU A 255 -1.66 -6.05 13.97
N VAL A 256 -1.95 -5.42 12.83
CA VAL A 256 -1.63 -5.92 11.48
C VAL A 256 -1.13 -4.79 10.58
N GLY A 257 -0.32 -5.14 9.59
CA GLY A 257 0.21 -4.17 8.61
C GLY A 257 1.09 -3.09 9.24
N ASP A 258 1.03 -1.88 8.70
CA ASP A 258 1.87 -0.75 9.12
C ASP A 258 1.72 -0.41 10.62
N ALA A 259 0.54 -0.70 11.23
CA ALA A 259 0.31 -0.51 12.66
C ALA A 259 1.08 -1.51 13.55
N LEU A 260 1.45 -2.67 12.99
CA LEU A 260 2.31 -3.67 13.64
C LEU A 260 3.79 -3.38 13.34
N LEU A 261 4.11 -3.09 12.08
CA LEU A 261 5.46 -2.83 11.60
C LEU A 261 5.42 -1.95 10.35
N GLU A 262 5.86 -0.70 10.48
CA GLU A 262 5.93 0.23 9.36
C GLU A 262 6.96 -0.24 8.31
N PRO A 263 6.58 -0.23 7.02
CA PRO A 263 7.49 -0.65 5.95
C PRO A 263 8.38 0.49 5.47
N PHE A 264 9.66 0.18 5.22
CA PHE A 264 10.51 1.03 4.38
C PHE A 264 10.11 0.83 2.91
N TRP A 265 9.45 1.81 2.30
CA TRP A 265 8.80 1.68 0.98
C TRP A 265 9.75 1.23 -0.15
N PRO A 266 11.01 1.71 -0.25
CA PRO A 266 11.94 1.27 -1.30
C PRO A 266 12.29 -0.23 -1.30
N GLN A 267 12.05 -0.96 -0.19
CA GLN A 267 12.20 -2.42 -0.15
C GLN A 267 10.92 -3.18 -0.55
N GLY A 268 9.80 -2.47 -0.78
CA GLY A 268 8.54 -3.09 -1.21
C GLY A 268 7.86 -4.00 -0.17
N LEU A 269 8.20 -3.90 1.12
CA LEU A 269 7.82 -4.93 2.11
C LEU A 269 6.42 -4.77 2.72
N GLY A 270 5.74 -3.63 2.51
CA GLY A 270 4.49 -3.28 3.20
C GLY A 270 3.37 -4.29 3.05
N ILE A 271 2.83 -4.45 1.83
CA ILE A 271 1.77 -5.44 1.56
C ILE A 271 2.24 -6.86 1.88
N ASN A 272 3.51 -7.17 1.62
CA ASN A 272 4.06 -8.52 1.78
C ASN A 272 4.14 -8.94 3.26
N ARG A 273 4.59 -8.09 4.18
CA ARG A 273 4.50 -8.37 5.63
C ARG A 273 3.09 -8.16 6.17
N GLY A 274 2.36 -7.21 5.62
CA GLY A 274 0.97 -6.92 5.99
C GLY A 274 0.05 -8.12 5.79
N PHE A 275 -0.01 -8.69 4.60
CA PHE A 275 -0.87 -9.84 4.31
C PHE A 275 -0.48 -11.08 5.14
N LEU A 276 0.82 -11.28 5.43
CA LEU A 276 1.25 -12.32 6.37
C LEU A 276 0.69 -12.09 7.78
N SER A 277 0.79 -10.86 8.30
CA SER A 277 0.22 -10.51 9.61
C SER A 277 -1.31 -10.62 9.67
N ALA A 278 -2.00 -10.38 8.56
CA ALA A 278 -3.44 -10.59 8.41
C ALA A 278 -3.80 -12.07 8.54
N LEU A 279 -3.10 -12.95 7.82
CA LEU A 279 -3.31 -14.41 7.88
C LEU A 279 -2.95 -14.98 9.26
N ASP A 280 -1.85 -14.53 9.87
CA ASP A 280 -1.44 -14.95 11.22
C ASP A 280 -2.46 -14.55 12.29
N THR A 281 -3.04 -13.36 12.15
CA THR A 281 -4.08 -12.86 13.07
C THR A 281 -5.42 -13.57 12.86
N ALA A 282 -5.81 -13.84 11.60
CA ALA A 282 -7.00 -14.65 11.30
C ALA A 282 -6.88 -16.09 11.85
N PHE A 283 -5.69 -16.70 11.75
CA PHE A 283 -5.39 -18.00 12.35
C PHE A 283 -5.52 -17.99 13.87
N ALA A 284 -5.00 -16.95 14.54
CA ALA A 284 -5.15 -16.80 15.99
C ALA A 284 -6.62 -16.60 16.39
N VAL A 285 -7.38 -15.78 15.66
CA VAL A 285 -8.83 -15.61 15.88
C VAL A 285 -9.58 -16.95 15.78
N ALA A 286 -9.28 -17.78 14.78
CA ALA A 286 -9.91 -19.10 14.61
C ALA A 286 -9.55 -20.15 15.68
N ARG A 287 -8.58 -19.83 16.55
CA ARG A 287 -8.15 -20.66 17.69
C ARG A 287 -8.48 -20.05 19.06
N LEU A 288 -9.11 -18.87 19.10
CA LEU A 288 -9.38 -18.14 20.35
C LEU A 288 -10.27 -18.92 21.34
N ASP A 289 -11.12 -19.81 20.82
CA ASP A 289 -12.01 -20.71 21.57
C ASP A 289 -11.41 -22.11 21.82
N LYS A 290 -10.28 -22.44 21.19
CA LYS A 290 -9.68 -23.80 21.16
C LYS A 290 -8.32 -23.90 21.84
N ALA A 291 -7.66 -22.77 22.11
CA ALA A 291 -6.37 -22.69 22.79
C ALA A 291 -6.49 -21.86 24.08
N ASP A 292 -5.65 -22.18 25.05
CA ASP A 292 -5.40 -21.30 26.19
C ASP A 292 -4.69 -20.01 25.72
N ASP A 293 -4.86 -18.93 26.47
CA ASP A 293 -4.39 -17.61 26.06
C ASP A 293 -2.86 -17.50 26.02
N GLN A 294 -2.13 -18.30 26.81
CA GLN A 294 -0.67 -18.30 26.83
C GLN A 294 -0.11 -18.98 25.57
N THR A 295 -0.61 -20.16 25.21
CA THR A 295 -0.26 -20.86 23.97
C THR A 295 -0.66 -20.03 22.74
N LEU A 296 -1.85 -19.43 22.75
CA LEU A 296 -2.34 -18.60 21.64
C LEU A 296 -1.41 -17.41 21.36
N LEU A 297 -1.00 -16.68 22.41
CA LEU A 297 -0.11 -15.52 22.29
C LEU A 297 1.32 -15.93 21.93
N ALA A 298 1.82 -17.05 22.48
CA ALA A 298 3.15 -17.58 22.14
C ALA A 298 3.24 -18.02 20.67
N ASP A 299 2.21 -18.68 20.16
CA ASP A 299 2.13 -19.04 18.74
C ASP A 299 2.05 -17.79 17.84
N HIS A 300 1.22 -16.80 18.18
CA HIS A 300 1.10 -15.57 17.38
C HIS A 300 2.42 -14.77 17.33
N ASP A 301 3.13 -14.64 18.45
CA ASP A 301 4.45 -14.00 18.49
C ASP A 301 5.51 -14.79 17.71
N LYS A 302 5.47 -16.12 17.74
CA LYS A 302 6.32 -16.98 16.88
C LYS A 302 6.06 -16.72 15.39
N HIS A 303 4.80 -16.60 14.99
CA HIS A 303 4.43 -16.28 13.60
C HIS A 303 4.85 -14.86 13.21
N TYR A 304 4.68 -13.87 14.09
CA TYR A 304 5.19 -12.52 13.88
C TYR A 304 6.72 -12.49 13.66
N LYS A 305 7.49 -13.23 14.47
CA LYS A 305 8.95 -13.37 14.30
C LYS A 305 9.33 -14.05 12.97
N ALA A 306 8.51 -14.99 12.48
CA ALA A 306 8.71 -15.61 11.17
C ALA A 306 8.33 -14.68 10.01
N CYS A 307 7.26 -13.88 10.15
CA CYS A 307 6.80 -12.85 9.22
C CYS A 307 7.84 -11.74 9.03
N THR A 308 8.32 -11.16 10.12
CA THR A 308 9.32 -10.07 10.09
C THR A 308 10.62 -10.52 9.41
N GLY A 309 11.10 -11.72 9.74
CA GLY A 309 12.26 -12.35 9.10
C GLY A 309 11.99 -12.97 7.72
N LEU A 310 10.78 -12.86 7.18
CA LEU A 310 10.36 -13.43 5.88
C LEU A 310 10.79 -14.89 5.66
N ARG A 311 10.66 -15.72 6.71
CA ARG A 311 11.11 -17.14 6.72
C ARG A 311 10.14 -18.06 5.95
N LEU A 312 9.87 -17.74 4.70
CA LEU A 312 8.81 -18.34 3.89
C LEU A 312 9.21 -19.67 3.23
N ARG A 313 8.25 -20.59 3.07
CA ARG A 313 8.39 -21.81 2.26
C ARG A 313 8.39 -21.48 0.76
N ALA A 314 9.05 -22.32 -0.04
CA ALA A 314 9.18 -22.10 -1.48
C ALA A 314 7.87 -22.34 -2.26
N ASN A 315 7.01 -23.25 -1.80
CA ASN A 315 5.74 -23.56 -2.48
C ASN A 315 4.65 -22.53 -2.13
N ILE A 316 4.70 -21.36 -2.80
CA ILE A 316 3.72 -20.29 -2.62
C ILE A 316 2.28 -20.70 -2.98
N ARG A 317 2.09 -21.80 -3.73
CA ARG A 317 0.75 -22.25 -4.16
C ARG A 317 -0.04 -22.90 -3.02
N SER A 318 0.65 -23.56 -2.10
CA SER A 318 0.05 -24.19 -0.91
C SER A 318 -0.24 -23.22 0.23
N PHE A 319 0.13 -21.94 0.10
CA PHE A 319 -0.12 -20.94 1.15
C PHE A 319 -1.64 -20.79 1.39
N ASN A 320 -2.00 -20.83 2.66
CA ASN A 320 -3.33 -20.60 3.21
C ASN A 320 -3.19 -19.96 4.62
N VAL A 321 -4.29 -19.85 5.36
CA VAL A 321 -4.30 -19.28 6.72
C VAL A 321 -3.36 -19.98 7.71
N ASP A 322 -3.14 -21.30 7.59
CA ASP A 322 -2.25 -22.06 8.46
C ASP A 322 -0.80 -21.58 8.30
N PRO A 323 -0.16 -21.06 9.36
CA PRO A 323 1.24 -20.63 9.34
C PRO A 323 2.22 -21.74 8.93
N ALA A 324 1.90 -23.02 9.18
CA ALA A 324 2.73 -24.15 8.75
C ALA A 324 2.79 -24.30 7.21
N SER A 325 1.78 -23.82 6.48
CA SER A 325 1.79 -23.76 5.02
C SER A 325 2.73 -22.67 4.47
N ARG A 326 2.98 -21.63 5.27
CA ARG A 326 3.67 -20.39 4.89
C ARG A 326 5.12 -20.33 5.38
N TYR A 327 5.40 -20.71 6.62
CA TYR A 327 6.70 -20.55 7.26
C TYR A 327 7.54 -21.83 7.30
N LYS A 328 8.86 -21.67 7.24
CA LYS A 328 9.83 -22.70 7.62
C LYS A 328 9.82 -22.82 9.15
N THR A 329 9.60 -24.04 9.65
CA THR A 329 9.83 -24.44 11.05
C THR A 329 11.31 -24.39 11.38
#